data_AF-A0A6J4MQ58-F1
#
_entry.id   AF-A0A6J4MQ58-F1
#
_cell.length_a   1.000
_cell.length_b   1.000
_cell.length_c   1.000
_cell.angle_alpha   90.00
_cell.angle_beta   90.00
_cell.angle_gamma   90.00
#
_symmetry.space_group_name_H-M   'P 1'
#
loop_
_entity.id
_entity.type
_entity.pdbx_description
1 polymer ?
#
loop_
_entity_poly.entity_id
_entity_poly.type
_entity_poly.pdbx_seq_one_letter_code
_entity_poly.pdbx_strand_id
1 'polypeptide(L)' 'MKYVRLYADEAGESHFEDVEVELTPIDYAPPAPPVNLSTPEPARASLFMSAPPG' A
#
# COMPACT_ATOMS: atom_id res chain seq x y z
N MET A 1 -5.72 -1.57 -8.68
CA MET A 1 -6.27 -0.46 -7.85
C MET A 1 -5.62 0.84 -8.33
N LYS A 2 -6.36 1.95 -8.35
CA LYS A 2 -5.82 3.27 -8.72
C LYS A 2 -5.87 4.20 -7.52
N TYR A 3 -4.81 4.99 -7.31
CA TYR A 3 -4.77 6.04 -6.28
C TYR A 3 -3.92 7.22 -6.75
N VAL A 4 -4.14 8.39 -6.16
CA VAL A 4 -3.32 9.58 -6.39
C VAL A 4 -2.19 9.60 -5.36
N ARG A 5 -0.95 9.67 -5.82
CA ARG A 5 0.24 9.87 -4.98
C ARG A 5 0.57 11.35 -4.92
N LEU A 6 0.73 11.87 -3.71
CA LEU A 6 1.35 13.17 -3.45
C LEU A 6 2.81 12.94 -3.03
N TYR A 7 3.75 13.61 -3.69
CA TYR A 7 5.18 13.53 -3.35
C TYR A 7 5.88 14.86 -3.58
N ALA A 8 7.02 15.07 -2.93
CA ALA A 8 7.90 16.19 -3.21
C ALA A 8 8.96 15.79 -4.24
N ASP A 9 9.22 16.64 -5.23
CA ASP A 9 10.33 16.45 -6.17
C ASP A 9 11.68 16.91 -5.57
N GLU A 10 12.73 16.91 -6.40
CA GLU A 10 14.08 17.32 -5.98
C GLU A 10 14.17 18.82 -5.64
N ALA A 11 13.29 19.66 -6.16
CA ALA A 11 13.20 21.08 -5.83
C ALA A 11 12.36 21.35 -4.56
N GLY A 12 11.70 20.33 -4.02
CA GLY A 12 10.80 20.43 -2.88
C GLY A 12 9.37 20.86 -3.25
N GLU A 13 9.03 20.89 -4.54
CA GLU A 13 7.69 21.18 -5.03
C GLU A 13 6.79 19.95 -4.87
N SER A 14 5.51 20.17 -4.57
CA SER A 14 4.54 19.08 -4.40
C SER A 14 3.90 18.70 -5.74
N HIS A 15 3.91 17.41 -6.04
CA HIS A 15 3.36 16.85 -7.28
C HIS A 15 2.30 15.80 -6.99
N PHE A 16 1.30 15.76 -7.87
CA PHE A 16 0.29 14.72 -7.90
C PHE A 16 0.53 13.80 -9.08
N GLU A 17 0.32 12.51 -8.88
CA GLU A 17 0.46 11.49 -9.91
C GLU A 17 -0.60 10.41 -9.73
N ASP A 18 -1.25 10.02 -10.82
CA ASP A 18 -2.12 8.86 -10.85
C ASP A 18 -1.30 7.58 -10.94
N VAL A 19 -1.39 6.74 -9.92
CA VAL A 19 -0.66 5.47 -9.83
C VAL A 19 -1.63 4.30 -9.95
N GLU A 20 -1.29 3.35 -10.81
CA GLU A 20 -1.98 2.08 -10.95
C GLU A 20 -1.15 0.96 -10.31
N VAL A 21 -1.74 0.23 -9.37
CA VAL A 21 -1.10 -0.88 -8.64
C VAL A 21 -1.87 -2.16 -8.86
N GLU A 22 -1.14 -3.21 -9.22
CA GLU A 22 -1.68 -4.56 -9.31
C GLU A 22 -1.90 -5.14 -7.91
N LEU A 23 -3.08 -5.72 -7.68
CA LEU A 23 -3.40 -6.44 -6.46
C LEU A 23 -3.67 -7.89 -6.81
N THR A 24 -3.09 -8.80 -6.05
CA THR A 24 -3.31 -10.23 -6.23
C THR A 24 -3.85 -10.84 -4.94
N PRO A 25 -4.72 -11.86 -5.02
CA PRO A 25 -5.24 -12.53 -3.84
C PRO A 25 -4.12 -13.31 -3.16
N ILE A 26 -3.86 -13.00 -1.90
CA ILE A 26 -2.89 -13.72 -1.08
C ILE A 26 -3.54 -14.24 0.20
N ASP A 27 -3.13 -15.43 0.59
CA ASP A 27 -3.53 -16.03 1.85
C ASP A 27 -2.71 -15.43 3.00
N TYR A 28 -3.13 -14.24 3.45
CA TYR A 28 -2.34 -13.40 4.36
C TYR A 28 -2.40 -13.86 5.82
N ALA A 29 -3.57 -14.32 6.30
CA ALA A 29 -3.78 -14.71 7.69
C ALA A 29 -4.88 -15.80 7.82
N PRO A 30 -4.58 -17.07 7.49
CA PRO A 30 -5.54 -18.17 7.64
C PRO A 30 -6.08 -18.32 9.08
N PRO A 31 -7.36 -18.71 9.28
CA PRO A 31 -8.31 -19.19 8.28
C PRO A 31 -9.10 -18.06 7.59
N ALA A 32 -8.72 -16.79 7.75
CA ALA A 32 -9.41 -15.71 7.06
C ALA A 32 -9.34 -15.92 5.53
N PRO A 33 -10.39 -15.55 4.79
CA PRO A 33 -10.34 -15.58 3.33
C PRO A 33 -9.14 -14.78 2.81
N PRO A 34 -8.57 -15.17 1.65
CA PRO A 34 -7.51 -14.42 1.01
C PRO A 34 -7.88 -12.94 0.83
N VAL A 35 -6.88 -12.08 0.99
CA VAL A 35 -7.01 -10.63 0.80
C VAL A 35 -6.22 -10.21 -0.43
N ASN A 36 -6.72 -9.22 -1.17
CA ASN A 36 -6.01 -8.67 -2.32
C ASN A 36 -4.94 -7.70 -1.83
N LEU A 37 -3.66 -8.04 -2.07
CA LEU A 37 -2.51 -7.24 -1.66
C LEU A 37 -1.61 -6.94 -2.86
N SER A 38 -0.93 -5.79 -2.82
CA SER A 38 0.09 -5.45 -3.80
C SER A 38 1.40 -6.18 -3.47
N THR A 39 2.35 -6.14 -4.41
CA THR A 39 3.74 -6.40 -4.06
C THR A 39 4.24 -5.37 -3.03
N PRO A 40 5.17 -5.76 -2.13
CA PRO A 40 5.79 -4.81 -1.21
C PRO A 40 6.60 -3.76 -1.98
N GLU A 41 6.39 -2.49 -1.64
CA GLU A 41 7.20 -1.38 -2.16
C GLU A 41 8.43 -1.17 -1.27
N PRO A 42 9.62 -0.88 -1.84
CA PRO A 42 10.80 -0.55 -1.07
C PRO A 42 10.56 0.69 -0.20
N ALA A 43 10.61 0.51 1.12
CA ALA A 43 10.46 1.58 2.08
C ALA A 43 11.62 1.58 3.07
N ARG A 44 12.10 2.77 3.46
CA ARG A 44 13.16 2.90 4.46
C ARG A 44 12.68 2.54 5.87
N ALA A 45 11.36 2.68 6.13
CA ALA A 45 10.60 2.01 7.20
C ALA A 45 9.09 2.27 7.00
N SER A 46 8.23 1.29 7.33
CA SER A 46 6.80 1.54 7.56
C SER A 46 6.13 0.39 8.33
N LEU A 47 5.26 0.73 9.31
CA LEU A 47 4.08 0.01 9.84
C LEU A 47 3.55 0.71 11.11
N PHE A 48 2.23 0.90 11.23
CA PHE A 48 1.50 0.91 12.52
C PHE A 48 0.17 0.21 12.32
N MET A 49 -0.11 -0.79 13.17
CA MET A 49 -1.30 -1.65 13.08
C MET A 49 -1.96 -1.73 14.46
N SER A 50 -3.29 -1.66 14.51
CA SER A 50 -4.07 -1.99 15.71
C SER A 50 -5.33 -2.73 15.29
N ALA A 51 -5.65 -3.81 16.02
CA ALA A 51 -6.87 -4.59 15.86
C ALA A 51 -7.37 -5.10 17.23
N PRO A 52 -8.66 -4.96 17.56
CA PRO A 52 -9.36 -5.75 18.58
C PRO A 52 -9.83 -7.11 18.03
N PRO A 53 -10.18 -8.10 18.88
CA PRO A 53 -10.47 -9.47 18.45
C PRO A 53 -11.69 -9.58 17.51
N GLY A 54 -11.63 -10.61 16.65
CA GLY A 54 -12.69 -11.01 15.72
C GLY A 54 -13.80 -11.84 16.36
#